data_AF-A0A7X9NPL1-F1
#
_entry.id   AF-A0A7X9NPL1-F1
#
_cell.length_a   1.000
_cell.length_b   1.000
_cell.length_c   1.000
_cell.angle_alpha   90.00
_cell.angle_beta   90.00
_cell.angle_gamma   90.00
#
_symmetry.space_group_name_H-M   'P 1'
#
loop_
_entity.id
_entity.type
_entity.pdbx_description
1 polymer ?
#
loop_
_entity_poly.entity_id
_entity_poly.type
_entity_poly.pdbx_seq_one_letter_code
_entity_poly.pdbx_strand_id
1 'polypeptide(L)'
;MEDHRVRFPDASYCIADNNQTVDTTRCTGNAETYTDSDTTEGAINVKGLPAGTYTLVETVAPVLHELPDAADAWYTFTISEDGVASDIADAKGGTTMLTDASGTSMNTIGDTRATGSATWKKTDIAGNALGGSTWKVTFCPDSSPNSCDEPVTITDWAPTDGSATHTECSATWACDTDSAAGSFKLTSLPWGTYTPVEQKAPNGYVADTTPRTFTIVRSKAADPIDATQLAKDVGSTENEISITSLPMTGGEWTPRNVALIGISALVLAAVSYGIVKRRRRG
;
A
#
# COMPACT_ATOMS: atom_id res chain seq x y z
N MET A 1 -7.65 -1.76 21.84
CA MET A 1 -8.79 -2.15 22.69
C MET A 1 -8.87 -3.64 22.47
N GLU A 2 -8.26 -4.40 23.36
CA GLU A 2 -8.20 -5.84 23.25
C GLU A 2 -9.26 -6.41 24.21
N ASP A 3 -10.12 -7.28 23.71
CA ASP A 3 -11.21 -7.90 24.49
C ASP A 3 -11.11 -9.41 24.29
N HIS A 4 -10.96 -10.14 25.38
CA HIS A 4 -10.71 -11.59 25.34
C HIS A 4 -11.81 -12.36 26.07
N ARG A 5 -12.28 -13.44 25.45
CA ARG A 5 -13.31 -14.35 25.97
C ARG A 5 -12.68 -15.50 26.71
N VAL A 6 -13.25 -15.96 27.80
CA VAL A 6 -12.87 -17.26 28.40
C VAL A 6 -14.05 -18.24 28.39
N ARG A 7 -13.97 -19.43 27.76
CA ARG A 7 -15.07 -20.42 27.69
C ARG A 7 -14.94 -21.61 28.64
N PHE A 8 -16.00 -21.86 29.40
CA PHE A 8 -16.38 -23.17 29.98
C PHE A 8 -17.45 -23.87 29.12
N PRO A 9 -17.84 -25.13 29.41
CA PRO A 9 -18.94 -25.78 28.71
C PRO A 9 -20.28 -25.02 28.76
N ASP A 10 -20.54 -24.18 29.78
CA ASP A 10 -21.83 -23.46 29.93
C ASP A 10 -21.73 -21.98 30.37
N ALA A 11 -20.52 -21.40 30.50
CA ALA A 11 -20.32 -20.01 30.91
C ALA A 11 -19.28 -19.29 30.03
N SER A 12 -19.54 -18.02 29.73
CA SER A 12 -18.64 -17.13 29.01
C SER A 12 -18.30 -15.93 29.89
N TYR A 13 -17.06 -15.46 29.84
CA TYR A 13 -16.61 -14.27 30.56
C TYR A 13 -15.99 -13.26 29.61
N CYS A 14 -16.17 -11.97 29.91
CA CYS A 14 -15.62 -10.88 29.11
C CYS A 14 -14.75 -9.94 29.93
N ILE A 15 -13.61 -9.58 29.34
CA ILE A 15 -12.58 -8.75 29.96
C ILE A 15 -12.07 -7.79 28.90
N ALA A 16 -11.99 -6.51 29.25
CA ALA A 16 -11.31 -5.51 28.45
C ALA A 16 -9.96 -5.15 29.09
N ASP A 17 -8.92 -5.11 28.27
CA ASP A 17 -7.56 -4.71 28.69
C ASP A 17 -7.56 -3.28 29.27
N ASN A 18 -6.59 -3.02 30.16
CA ASN A 18 -6.31 -1.71 30.74
C ASN A 18 -7.51 -1.09 31.47
N ASN A 19 -8.26 -1.95 32.17
CA ASN A 19 -9.43 -1.58 32.97
C ASN A 19 -10.47 -0.74 32.18
N GLN A 20 -10.54 -0.95 30.86
CA GLN A 20 -11.50 -0.29 29.99
C GLN A 20 -12.92 -0.80 30.26
N THR A 21 -13.92 -0.05 29.80
CA THR A 21 -15.31 -0.52 29.87
C THR A 21 -15.49 -1.72 28.96
N VAL A 22 -15.95 -2.84 29.50
CA VAL A 22 -16.22 -4.08 28.74
C VAL A 22 -17.39 -3.86 27.77
N ASP A 23 -17.18 -4.13 26.48
CA ASP A 23 -18.23 -4.11 25.47
C ASP A 23 -18.98 -5.45 25.44
N THR A 24 -20.03 -5.54 26.26
CA THR A 24 -20.82 -6.77 26.40
C THR A 24 -21.55 -7.20 25.13
N THR A 25 -21.60 -6.37 24.08
CA THR A 25 -22.22 -6.75 22.79
C THR A 25 -21.34 -7.69 21.96
N ARG A 26 -20.03 -7.72 22.25
CA ARG A 26 -19.04 -8.59 21.59
C ARG A 26 -18.85 -9.93 22.30
N CYS A 27 -19.53 -10.09 23.42
CA CYS A 27 -19.63 -11.30 24.22
C CYS A 27 -20.76 -12.20 23.70
N THR A 28 -20.52 -13.50 23.62
CA THR A 28 -21.59 -14.46 23.29
C THR A 28 -22.24 -14.98 24.58
N GLY A 29 -23.58 -14.96 24.65
CA GLY A 29 -24.34 -15.55 25.76
C GLY A 29 -24.50 -14.63 26.97
N ASN A 30 -24.86 -15.22 28.13
CA ASN A 30 -25.09 -14.50 29.38
C ASN A 30 -23.74 -14.32 30.11
N ALA A 31 -22.85 -13.51 29.53
CA ALA A 31 -21.48 -13.41 30.00
C ALA A 31 -21.34 -12.53 31.25
N GLU A 32 -20.66 -13.03 32.28
CA GLU A 32 -20.23 -12.20 33.41
C GLU A 32 -18.97 -11.41 33.01
N THR A 33 -18.81 -10.20 33.58
CA THR A 33 -17.66 -9.33 33.28
C THR A 33 -16.60 -9.43 34.36
N TYR A 34 -15.34 -9.57 33.96
CA TYR A 34 -14.20 -9.43 34.87
C TYR A 34 -13.44 -8.14 34.58
N THR A 35 -12.79 -7.63 35.62
CA THR A 35 -11.94 -6.45 35.53
C THR A 35 -10.49 -6.88 35.36
N ASP A 36 -9.81 -6.26 34.40
CA ASP A 36 -8.36 -6.34 34.32
C ASP A 36 -7.72 -5.59 35.49
N SER A 37 -6.96 -6.32 36.31
CA SER A 37 -6.29 -5.77 37.49
C SER A 37 -4.87 -5.29 37.23
N ASP A 38 -4.36 -5.50 36.01
CA ASP A 38 -3.19 -4.80 35.49
C ASP A 38 -3.67 -3.62 34.64
N THR A 39 -2.93 -2.53 34.66
CA THR A 39 -3.24 -1.33 33.85
C THR A 39 -2.13 -1.05 32.85
N THR A 40 -1.16 -1.95 32.75
CA THR A 40 -0.09 -1.89 31.76
C THR A 40 -0.68 -2.25 30.41
N GLU A 41 -0.47 -1.42 29.40
CA GLU A 41 -0.96 -1.67 28.05
C GLU A 41 -0.46 -3.01 27.51
N GLY A 42 -1.37 -3.84 27.01
CA GLY A 42 -1.06 -5.18 26.46
C GLY A 42 -0.77 -6.24 27.53
N ALA A 43 -1.18 -6.02 28.78
CA ALA A 43 -1.04 -6.99 29.86
C ALA A 43 -2.36 -7.18 30.59
N ILE A 44 -2.86 -8.42 30.59
CA ILE A 44 -4.15 -8.75 31.21
C ILE A 44 -3.93 -9.58 32.47
N ASN A 45 -4.53 -9.15 33.57
CA ASN A 45 -4.54 -9.87 34.84
C ASN A 45 -5.95 -10.04 35.39
N VAL A 46 -6.51 -11.24 35.19
CA VAL A 46 -7.85 -11.61 35.66
C VAL A 46 -7.75 -12.39 36.97
N LYS A 47 -8.55 -11.99 37.97
CA LYS A 47 -8.62 -12.64 39.30
C LYS A 47 -10.01 -13.21 39.54
N GLY A 48 -10.07 -14.34 40.26
CA GLY A 48 -11.33 -14.93 40.71
C GLY A 48 -12.05 -15.78 39.66
N LEU A 49 -11.31 -16.27 38.66
CA LEU A 49 -11.81 -17.29 37.74
C LEU A 49 -12.05 -18.61 38.51
N PRO A 50 -13.23 -19.26 38.37
CA PRO A 50 -13.50 -20.57 38.95
C PRO A 50 -12.51 -21.65 38.45
N ALA A 51 -12.42 -22.77 39.18
CA ALA A 51 -11.64 -23.91 38.71
C ALA A 51 -12.24 -24.53 37.44
N GLY A 52 -11.37 -24.95 36.52
CA GLY A 52 -11.65 -25.80 35.38
C GLY A 52 -10.95 -25.34 34.10
N THR A 53 -11.48 -25.72 32.94
CA THR A 53 -10.83 -25.54 31.63
C THR A 53 -11.44 -24.40 30.83
N TYR A 54 -10.56 -23.62 30.22
CA TYR A 54 -10.88 -22.34 29.62
C TYR A 54 -10.38 -22.23 28.19
N THR A 55 -11.19 -21.65 27.30
CA THR A 55 -10.75 -21.19 25.97
C THR A 55 -10.71 -19.67 25.90
N LEU A 56 -9.52 -19.09 25.70
CA LEU A 56 -9.32 -17.67 25.46
C LEU A 56 -9.53 -17.30 23.98
N VAL A 57 -10.40 -16.35 23.66
CA VAL A 57 -10.61 -15.88 22.26
C VAL A 57 -10.55 -14.37 22.21
N GLU A 58 -9.64 -13.83 21.43
CA GLU A 58 -9.61 -12.40 21.13
C GLU A 58 -10.81 -12.02 20.25
N THR A 59 -11.49 -10.95 20.62
CA THR A 59 -12.72 -10.46 19.96
C THR A 59 -12.59 -9.08 19.38
N VAL A 60 -11.56 -8.38 19.84
CA VAL A 60 -11.14 -7.11 19.30
C VAL A 60 -9.62 -7.19 19.24
N ALA A 61 -9.08 -7.27 18.03
CA ALA A 61 -7.66 -7.13 17.85
C ALA A 61 -7.27 -5.68 18.17
N PRO A 62 -6.03 -5.45 18.66
CA PRO A 62 -5.45 -4.13 18.66
C PRO A 62 -5.55 -3.57 17.26
N VAL A 63 -5.69 -2.26 17.22
CA VAL A 63 -5.83 -1.58 15.95
C VAL A 63 -4.67 -1.96 15.02
N LEU A 64 -5.03 -2.32 13.78
CA LEU A 64 -4.17 -2.83 12.69
C LEU A 64 -3.66 -4.26 12.82
N HIS A 65 -4.09 -5.01 13.81
CA HIS A 65 -3.91 -6.45 13.80
C HIS A 65 -5.17 -7.13 13.24
N GLU A 66 -4.96 -8.28 12.62
CA GLU A 66 -6.06 -9.11 12.14
C GLU A 66 -6.71 -9.74 13.36
N LEU A 67 -8.02 -9.52 13.52
CA LEU A 67 -8.79 -10.30 14.47
C LEU A 67 -8.62 -11.78 14.12
N PRO A 68 -8.08 -12.62 15.01
CA PRO A 68 -7.84 -14.01 14.67
C PRO A 68 -9.14 -14.72 14.32
N ASP A 69 -9.13 -15.60 13.31
CA ASP A 69 -10.33 -16.38 12.96
C ASP A 69 -10.72 -17.25 14.16
N ALA A 70 -11.91 -17.04 14.69
CA ALA A 70 -12.42 -17.74 15.87
C ALA A 70 -12.48 -19.27 15.69
N ALA A 71 -12.44 -19.79 14.45
CA ALA A 71 -12.34 -21.21 14.17
C ALA A 71 -10.92 -21.79 14.38
N ASP A 72 -9.87 -20.97 14.20
CA ASP A 72 -8.48 -21.42 14.09
C ASP A 72 -7.53 -20.79 15.12
N ALA A 73 -7.95 -19.74 15.82
CA ALA A 73 -7.12 -18.99 16.74
C ALA A 73 -7.83 -18.74 18.07
N TRP A 74 -7.61 -19.69 18.97
CA TRP A 74 -8.00 -19.62 20.36
C TRP A 74 -6.88 -20.20 21.21
N TYR A 75 -6.85 -19.81 22.47
CA TYR A 75 -5.91 -20.34 23.44
C TYR A 75 -6.62 -21.14 24.51
N THR A 76 -5.92 -22.05 25.17
CA THR A 76 -6.47 -22.78 26.32
C THR A 76 -5.58 -22.69 27.54
N PHE A 77 -6.22 -22.70 28.70
CA PHE A 77 -5.57 -22.86 29.99
C PHE A 77 -6.53 -23.55 30.97
N THR A 78 -6.00 -23.99 32.10
CA THR A 78 -6.79 -24.53 33.20
C THR A 78 -6.52 -23.75 34.49
N ILE A 79 -7.52 -23.69 35.35
CA ILE A 79 -7.38 -23.30 36.75
C ILE A 79 -7.69 -24.54 37.59
N SER A 80 -6.75 -25.03 38.37
CA SER A 80 -6.99 -26.19 39.26
C SER A 80 -7.80 -25.79 40.50
N GLU A 81 -8.29 -26.78 41.25
CA GLU A 81 -9.10 -26.56 42.47
C GLU A 81 -8.35 -25.79 43.57
N ASP A 82 -7.02 -25.83 43.57
CA ASP A 82 -6.14 -25.06 44.45
C ASP A 82 -5.86 -23.63 43.93
N GLY A 83 -6.45 -23.24 42.79
CA GLY A 83 -6.34 -21.89 42.22
C GLY A 83 -5.07 -21.64 41.40
N VAL A 84 -4.34 -22.69 41.01
CA VAL A 84 -3.14 -22.56 40.17
C VAL A 84 -3.55 -22.55 38.69
N ALA A 85 -3.05 -21.57 37.94
CA ALA A 85 -3.23 -21.50 36.49
C ALA A 85 -2.14 -22.29 35.74
N SER A 86 -2.52 -22.99 34.67
CA SER A 86 -1.56 -23.56 33.72
C SER A 86 -0.97 -22.50 32.79
N ASP A 87 0.09 -22.87 32.07
CA ASP A 87 0.53 -22.11 30.89
C ASP A 87 -0.59 -22.04 29.85
N ILE A 88 -0.59 -20.97 29.06
CA ILE A 88 -1.51 -20.76 27.95
C ILE A 88 -0.97 -21.49 26.72
N ALA A 89 -1.80 -22.36 26.13
CA ALA A 89 -1.49 -23.09 24.91
C ALA A 89 -2.28 -22.54 23.72
N ASP A 90 -1.67 -22.49 22.53
CA ASP A 90 -2.34 -22.15 21.28
C ASP A 90 -3.28 -23.29 20.79
N ALA A 91 -4.02 -23.04 19.71
CA ALA A 91 -4.94 -24.03 19.11
C ALA A 91 -4.25 -25.33 18.63
N LYS A 92 -2.92 -25.34 18.50
CA LYS A 92 -2.10 -26.51 18.12
C LYS A 92 -1.50 -27.22 19.34
N GLY A 93 -1.75 -26.72 20.56
CA GLY A 93 -1.21 -27.25 21.81
C GLY A 93 0.23 -26.81 22.11
N GLY A 94 0.77 -25.83 21.39
CA GLY A 94 2.07 -25.22 21.68
C GLY A 94 1.95 -24.22 22.83
N THR A 95 2.92 -24.21 23.75
CA THR A 95 2.99 -23.17 24.79
C THR A 95 3.26 -21.81 24.17
N THR A 96 2.60 -20.77 24.68
CA THR A 96 2.75 -19.37 24.25
C THR A 96 3.78 -18.60 25.07
N MET A 97 4.54 -19.28 25.92
CA MET A 97 5.52 -18.67 26.81
C MET A 97 6.65 -18.01 26.01
N LEU A 98 6.84 -16.71 26.20
CA LEU A 98 8.00 -15.97 25.71
C LEU A 98 8.81 -15.42 26.89
N THR A 99 10.13 -15.47 26.76
CA THR A 99 11.06 -14.92 27.75
C THR A 99 11.53 -13.56 27.27
N ASP A 100 11.31 -12.52 28.09
CA ASP A 100 11.76 -11.18 27.80
C ASP A 100 13.29 -11.03 27.93
N ALA A 101 13.81 -9.85 27.57
CA ALA A 101 15.24 -9.56 27.66
C ALA A 101 15.80 -9.56 29.10
N SER A 102 14.92 -9.51 30.11
CA SER A 102 15.27 -9.60 31.53
C SER A 102 15.32 -11.04 32.05
N GLY A 103 14.91 -12.01 31.24
CA GLY A 103 14.84 -13.43 31.61
C GLY A 103 13.50 -13.84 32.25
N THR A 104 12.50 -12.96 32.25
CA THR A 104 11.17 -13.25 32.79
C THR A 104 10.33 -13.92 31.71
N SER A 105 9.78 -15.10 32.00
CA SER A 105 8.90 -15.81 31.07
C SER A 105 7.43 -15.49 31.36
N MET A 106 6.67 -15.13 30.34
CA MET A 106 5.24 -14.80 30.43
C MET A 106 4.45 -15.47 29.32
N ASN A 107 3.19 -15.79 29.58
CA ASN A 107 2.26 -16.20 28.54
C ASN A 107 2.05 -15.03 27.57
N THR A 108 1.98 -15.31 26.27
CA THR A 108 1.75 -14.26 25.26
C THR A 108 0.59 -14.61 24.36
N ILE A 109 -0.18 -13.59 24.00
CA ILE A 109 -1.25 -13.68 23.01
C ILE A 109 -0.74 -12.89 21.81
N GLY A 110 -0.73 -13.55 20.67
CA GLY A 110 -0.03 -13.07 19.49
C GLY A 110 -1.03 -12.70 18.41
N ASP A 111 -0.90 -11.49 17.91
CA ASP A 111 -1.66 -11.01 16.78
C ASP A 111 -0.91 -11.08 15.46
N THR A 112 -1.64 -11.32 14.37
CA THR A 112 -1.08 -11.19 13.02
C THR A 112 -1.25 -9.76 12.52
N ARG A 113 -0.20 -9.17 11.95
CA ARG A 113 -0.25 -7.79 11.44
C ARG A 113 -1.02 -7.73 10.11
N ALA A 114 -2.01 -6.83 10.01
CA ALA A 114 -2.67 -6.56 8.75
C ALA A 114 -1.72 -5.82 7.78
N THR A 115 -1.71 -6.22 6.50
CA THR A 115 -0.85 -5.61 5.46
C THR A 115 -1.65 -4.80 4.45
N GLY A 116 -0.99 -3.85 3.78
CA GLY A 116 -1.60 -2.98 2.78
C GLY A 116 -1.52 -3.51 1.34
N SER A 117 -2.19 -2.81 0.43
CA SER A 117 -2.06 -2.97 -1.02
C SER A 117 -2.05 -1.60 -1.71
N ALA A 118 -1.43 -1.53 -2.87
CA ALA A 118 -1.42 -0.33 -3.69
C ALA A 118 -1.62 -0.66 -5.16
N THR A 119 -2.40 0.16 -5.86
CA THR A 119 -2.62 0.06 -7.30
C THR A 119 -2.33 1.38 -8.00
N TRP A 120 -1.83 1.31 -9.23
CA TRP A 120 -1.76 2.47 -10.13
C TRP A 120 -1.80 2.03 -11.57
N LYS A 121 -2.03 3.01 -12.47
CA LYS A 121 -2.03 2.78 -13.91
C LYS A 121 -1.03 3.68 -14.61
N LYS A 122 -0.39 3.14 -15.63
CA LYS A 122 0.43 3.86 -16.58
C LYS A 122 -0.36 4.07 -17.86
N THR A 123 -0.59 5.32 -18.23
CA THR A 123 -1.35 5.66 -19.44
C THR A 123 -0.63 6.68 -20.31
N ASP A 124 -1.11 6.83 -21.55
CA ASP A 124 -0.89 8.03 -22.35
C ASP A 124 -1.86 9.15 -21.92
N ILE A 125 -1.74 10.32 -22.56
CA ILE A 125 -2.61 11.48 -22.33
C ILE A 125 -4.07 11.27 -22.77
N ALA A 126 -4.34 10.25 -23.57
CA ALA A 126 -5.69 9.88 -23.99
C ALA A 126 -6.33 8.82 -23.06
N GLY A 127 -5.58 8.37 -22.04
CA GLY A 127 -6.03 7.36 -21.06
C GLY A 127 -5.82 5.91 -21.50
N ASN A 128 -5.12 5.65 -22.61
CA ASN A 128 -4.79 4.29 -23.03
C ASN A 128 -3.67 3.73 -22.16
N ALA A 129 -3.79 2.49 -21.72
CA ALA A 129 -2.77 1.82 -20.92
C ALA A 129 -1.46 1.64 -21.69
N LEU A 130 -0.33 1.87 -21.02
CA LEU A 130 1.01 1.74 -21.59
C LEU A 130 1.83 0.70 -20.83
N GLY A 131 2.17 -0.39 -21.52
CA GLY A 131 2.97 -1.47 -20.96
C GLY A 131 4.48 -1.20 -20.97
N GLY A 132 5.21 -1.86 -20.07
CA GLY A 132 6.67 -1.94 -20.06
C GLY A 132 7.39 -0.81 -19.31
N SER A 133 6.69 -0.08 -18.45
CA SER A 133 7.30 0.90 -17.54
C SER A 133 7.99 0.21 -16.35
N THR A 134 9.00 0.88 -15.77
CA THR A 134 9.62 0.43 -14.51
C THR A 134 9.68 1.57 -13.51
N TRP A 135 9.56 1.22 -12.23
CA TRP A 135 9.41 2.17 -11.12
C TRP A 135 10.43 1.88 -10.03
N LYS A 136 11.09 2.92 -9.53
CA LYS A 136 11.83 2.83 -8.26
C LYS A 136 10.88 3.18 -7.14
N VAL A 137 10.78 2.32 -6.13
CA VAL A 137 9.95 2.54 -4.95
C VAL A 137 10.83 2.59 -3.72
N THR A 138 10.85 3.76 -3.07
CA THR A 138 11.47 3.92 -1.74
C THR A 138 10.43 3.63 -0.67
N PHE A 139 10.80 2.84 0.34
CA PHE A 139 9.98 2.53 1.50
C PHE A 139 10.62 3.07 2.78
N CYS A 140 9.84 3.80 3.58
CA CYS A 140 10.25 4.30 4.89
C CYS A 140 9.31 3.70 5.95
N PRO A 141 9.79 2.77 6.79
CA PRO A 141 8.96 2.13 7.80
C PRO A 141 8.37 3.14 8.76
N ASP A 142 7.11 2.97 9.14
CA ASP A 142 6.46 3.89 10.08
C ASP A 142 7.07 3.85 11.49
N SER A 143 7.74 2.75 11.86
CA SER A 143 8.54 2.64 13.09
C SER A 143 9.79 3.53 13.09
N SER A 144 10.27 3.93 11.90
CA SER A 144 11.49 4.71 11.71
C SER A 144 11.33 5.59 10.46
N PRO A 145 10.44 6.59 10.50
CA PRO A 145 10.01 7.32 9.30
C PRO A 145 11.13 8.12 8.62
N ASN A 146 12.24 8.37 9.33
CA ASN A 146 13.42 9.05 8.81
C ASN A 146 14.53 8.11 8.32
N SER A 147 14.31 6.79 8.38
CA SER A 147 15.28 5.76 7.97
C SER A 147 14.64 4.87 6.92
N CYS A 148 14.76 5.27 5.66
CA CYS A 148 14.19 4.54 4.53
C CYS A 148 15.12 3.43 4.05
N ASP A 149 14.53 2.36 3.53
CA ASP A 149 15.24 1.27 2.89
C ASP A 149 15.77 1.68 1.51
N GLU A 150 16.75 0.92 1.01
CA GLU A 150 17.23 1.09 -0.35
C GLU A 150 16.09 0.90 -1.37
N PRO A 151 15.98 1.76 -2.40
CA PRO A 151 14.88 1.68 -3.35
C PRO A 151 14.86 0.36 -4.10
N VAL A 152 13.67 -0.23 -4.22
CA VAL A 152 13.42 -1.44 -5.01
C VAL A 152 12.90 -1.08 -6.40
N THR A 153 13.17 -1.94 -7.39
CA THR A 153 12.60 -1.79 -8.74
C THR A 153 11.36 -2.66 -8.86
N ILE A 154 10.26 -2.06 -9.31
CA ILE A 154 9.03 -2.72 -9.75
C ILE A 154 8.95 -2.63 -11.26
N THR A 155 8.80 -3.78 -11.91
CA THR A 155 8.64 -3.88 -13.36
C THR A 155 7.20 -4.25 -13.67
N ASP A 156 6.64 -3.64 -14.71
CA ASP A 156 5.35 -4.06 -15.30
C ASP A 156 5.44 -5.53 -15.71
N TRP A 157 4.73 -6.40 -15.01
CA TRP A 157 4.91 -7.83 -15.17
C TRP A 157 4.34 -8.34 -16.51
N ALA A 158 3.17 -7.84 -16.92
CA ALA A 158 2.42 -8.15 -18.14
C ALA A 158 2.96 -9.32 -19.00
N PRO A 159 2.85 -10.58 -18.51
CA PRO A 159 3.52 -11.71 -19.12
C PRO A 159 2.87 -12.08 -20.47
N THR A 160 3.69 -12.28 -21.50
CA THR A 160 3.22 -12.71 -22.82
C THR A 160 3.19 -14.23 -23.00
N ASP A 161 3.77 -14.98 -22.06
CA ASP A 161 3.89 -16.44 -22.08
C ASP A 161 2.74 -17.15 -21.32
N GLY A 162 1.78 -16.39 -20.79
CA GLY A 162 0.65 -16.92 -20.03
C GLY A 162 0.99 -17.27 -18.58
N SER A 163 2.14 -16.81 -18.06
CA SER A 163 2.50 -16.97 -16.65
C SER A 163 1.41 -16.40 -15.73
N ALA A 164 1.08 -17.16 -14.67
CA ALA A 164 0.06 -16.78 -13.69
C ALA A 164 0.66 -16.17 -12.40
N THR A 165 1.98 -16.22 -12.25
CA THR A 165 2.68 -15.72 -11.06
C THR A 165 3.98 -15.02 -11.44
N HIS A 166 4.25 -13.88 -10.82
CA HIS A 166 5.51 -13.15 -10.95
C HIS A 166 6.48 -13.62 -9.85
N THR A 167 7.53 -14.37 -10.21
CA THR A 167 8.45 -15.00 -9.23
C THR A 167 9.79 -14.27 -9.03
N GLU A 168 10.06 -13.21 -9.79
CA GLU A 168 11.35 -12.50 -9.81
C GLU A 168 11.29 -11.11 -9.13
N CYS A 169 10.65 -11.04 -7.97
CA CYS A 169 10.51 -9.78 -7.25
C CYS A 169 11.66 -9.53 -6.28
N SER A 170 12.02 -8.26 -6.12
CA SER A 170 13.08 -7.81 -5.22
C SER A 170 12.72 -7.93 -3.73
N ALA A 171 11.43 -7.99 -3.41
CA ALA A 171 10.87 -8.28 -2.08
C ALA A 171 9.45 -8.85 -2.21
N THR A 172 8.93 -9.45 -1.13
CA THR A 172 7.58 -10.05 -1.10
C THR A 172 6.46 -9.06 -1.39
N TRP A 173 6.60 -7.80 -0.97
CA TRP A 173 5.64 -6.73 -1.24
C TRP A 173 5.92 -5.97 -2.55
N ALA A 174 7.10 -6.19 -3.14
CA ALA A 174 7.60 -5.49 -4.32
C ALA A 174 7.35 -6.28 -5.61
N CYS A 175 6.26 -7.05 -5.64
CA CYS A 175 5.78 -7.72 -6.84
C CYS A 175 4.63 -6.94 -7.45
N ASP A 176 4.74 -6.60 -8.73
CA ASP A 176 3.54 -6.36 -9.51
C ASP A 176 2.81 -7.70 -9.73
N THR A 177 1.58 -7.75 -9.23
CA THR A 177 0.68 -8.92 -9.28
C THR A 177 -0.49 -8.73 -10.25
N ASP A 178 -0.56 -7.58 -10.94
CA ASP A 178 -1.49 -7.38 -12.04
C ASP A 178 -0.83 -7.85 -13.35
N SER A 179 -1.51 -8.71 -14.10
CA SER A 179 -1.01 -9.19 -15.39
C SER A 179 -1.41 -8.29 -16.56
N ALA A 180 -2.22 -7.25 -16.33
CA ALA A 180 -2.64 -6.32 -17.36
C ALA A 180 -1.55 -5.27 -17.62
N ALA A 181 -1.10 -5.17 -18.87
CA ALA A 181 -0.12 -4.17 -19.31
C ALA A 181 -0.49 -2.75 -18.85
N GLY A 182 0.48 -2.07 -18.24
CA GLY A 182 0.30 -0.72 -17.72
C GLY A 182 -0.58 -0.62 -16.47
N SER A 183 -0.95 -1.74 -15.85
CA SER A 183 -1.62 -1.76 -14.53
C SER A 183 -0.67 -2.39 -13.53
N PHE A 184 -0.65 -1.83 -12.33
CA PHE A 184 0.22 -2.30 -11.25
C PHE A 184 -0.60 -2.61 -10.03
N LYS A 185 -0.29 -3.73 -9.38
CA LYS A 185 -0.86 -4.10 -8.09
C LYS A 185 0.20 -4.68 -7.17
N LEU A 186 0.53 -3.95 -6.11
CA LEU A 186 1.35 -4.43 -5.01
C LEU A 186 0.47 -4.93 -3.86
N THR A 187 0.87 -6.02 -3.22
CA THR A 187 0.16 -6.63 -2.08
C THR A 187 1.12 -6.86 -0.92
N SER A 188 0.57 -7.11 0.27
CA SER A 188 1.37 -7.40 1.47
C SER A 188 2.31 -6.27 1.88
N LEU A 189 1.95 -5.00 1.61
CA LEU A 189 2.78 -3.84 1.95
C LEU A 189 2.87 -3.67 3.48
N PRO A 190 4.10 -3.62 4.04
CA PRO A 190 4.29 -3.14 5.40
C PRO A 190 3.78 -1.71 5.63
N TRP A 191 3.65 -1.31 6.90
CA TRP A 191 3.26 0.06 7.21
C TRP A 191 4.43 1.02 7.07
N GLY A 192 4.14 2.18 6.52
CA GLY A 192 5.12 3.19 6.23
C GLY A 192 4.76 3.97 4.99
N THR A 193 5.72 4.80 4.59
CA THR A 193 5.56 5.68 3.44
C THR A 193 6.27 5.08 2.24
N TYR A 194 5.58 5.07 1.11
CA TYR A 194 6.06 4.59 -0.17
C TYR A 194 6.15 5.76 -1.14
N THR A 195 7.25 5.82 -1.88
CA THR A 195 7.45 6.83 -2.91
C THR A 195 7.88 6.17 -4.22
N PRO A 196 6.92 5.70 -5.03
CA PRO A 196 7.16 5.34 -6.42
C PRO A 196 7.58 6.56 -7.27
N VAL A 197 8.60 6.33 -8.09
CA VAL A 197 9.13 7.25 -9.11
C VAL A 197 9.34 6.45 -10.38
N GLU A 198 8.82 6.92 -11.52
CA GLU A 198 9.06 6.23 -12.80
C GLU A 198 10.55 6.30 -13.14
N GLN A 199 11.16 5.13 -13.31
CA GLN A 199 12.58 5.00 -13.67
C GLN A 199 12.75 4.88 -15.18
N LYS A 200 11.85 4.13 -15.83
CA LYS A 200 11.88 3.89 -17.27
C LYS A 200 10.47 3.99 -17.83
N ALA A 201 10.30 4.90 -18.79
CA ALA A 201 9.08 5.02 -19.55
C ALA A 201 8.84 3.83 -20.49
N PRO A 202 7.58 3.59 -20.88
CA PRO A 202 7.24 2.78 -22.04
C PRO A 202 7.95 3.26 -23.33
N ASN A 203 8.15 2.34 -24.27
CA ASN A 203 8.82 2.68 -25.54
C ASN A 203 8.09 3.80 -26.30
N GLY A 204 8.82 4.84 -26.69
CA GLY A 204 8.26 6.00 -27.40
C GLY A 204 7.71 7.10 -26.50
N TYR A 205 7.91 7.00 -25.18
CA TYR A 205 7.45 7.99 -24.20
C TYR A 205 8.61 8.56 -23.37
N VAL A 206 8.39 9.73 -22.79
CA VAL A 206 9.30 10.36 -21.81
C VAL A 206 8.87 9.96 -20.40
N ALA A 207 9.83 9.68 -19.51
CA ALA A 207 9.52 9.28 -18.14
C ALA A 207 9.03 10.46 -17.29
N ASP A 208 7.94 10.25 -16.55
CA ASP A 208 7.48 11.17 -15.50
C ASP A 208 8.18 10.83 -14.18
N THR A 209 9.24 11.57 -13.88
CA THR A 209 10.02 11.39 -12.64
C THR A 209 9.39 12.08 -11.42
N THR A 210 8.14 12.57 -11.53
CA THR A 210 7.40 13.15 -10.41
C THR A 210 7.13 12.08 -9.35
N PRO A 211 7.59 12.26 -8.09
CA PRO A 211 7.34 11.30 -7.03
C PRO A 211 5.84 11.23 -6.67
N ARG A 212 5.32 10.01 -6.53
CA ARG A 212 3.91 9.76 -6.17
C ARG A 212 3.83 9.13 -4.77
N THR A 213 3.85 9.94 -3.73
CA THR A 213 3.89 9.42 -2.35
C THR A 213 2.53 8.93 -1.86
N PHE A 214 2.51 7.77 -1.20
CA PHE A 214 1.37 7.28 -0.44
C PHE A 214 1.85 6.63 0.87
N THR A 215 0.95 6.53 1.85
CA THR A 215 1.27 5.95 3.15
C THR A 215 0.29 4.84 3.48
N ILE A 216 0.83 3.71 3.92
CA ILE A 216 0.09 2.65 4.61
C ILE A 216 0.23 2.97 6.10
N VAL A 217 -0.81 3.56 6.69
CA VAL A 217 -0.77 4.09 8.05
C VAL A 217 -1.19 3.08 9.09
N ARG A 218 -0.72 3.32 10.31
CA ARG A 218 -1.35 2.84 11.53
C ARG A 218 -2.72 3.50 11.74
N SER A 219 -3.78 2.74 11.98
CA SER A 219 -5.01 3.24 12.60
C SER A 219 -4.72 3.59 14.07
N LYS A 220 -5.60 4.37 14.69
CA LYS A 220 -5.57 4.62 16.14
C LYS A 220 -6.79 3.96 16.77
N ALA A 221 -6.62 3.44 17.99
CA ALA A 221 -7.56 2.63 18.79
C ALA A 221 -9.03 3.06 18.84
N ALA A 222 -9.38 4.30 18.44
CA ALA A 222 -10.73 4.83 18.48
C ALA A 222 -11.55 4.65 17.18
N ASP A 223 -10.91 4.31 16.05
CA ASP A 223 -11.57 4.16 14.75
C ASP A 223 -11.19 2.80 14.12
N PRO A 224 -12.09 1.79 14.10
CA PRO A 224 -11.83 0.53 13.40
C PRO A 224 -11.53 0.80 11.92
N ILE A 225 -10.51 0.12 11.39
CA ILE A 225 -10.07 0.31 10.00
C ILE A 225 -11.21 -0.04 9.05
N ASP A 226 -11.57 0.91 8.19
CA ASP A 226 -12.22 0.58 6.93
C ASP A 226 -11.15 0.00 6.00
N ALA A 227 -11.37 -1.20 5.44
CA ALA A 227 -10.47 -1.87 4.52
C ALA A 227 -10.05 -0.97 3.32
N THR A 228 -10.86 0.05 3.01
CA THR A 228 -10.53 1.10 2.03
C THR A 228 -9.29 1.94 2.40
N GLN A 229 -8.85 1.93 3.66
CA GLN A 229 -7.63 2.63 4.10
C GLN A 229 -6.35 1.82 3.89
N LEU A 230 -6.45 0.49 3.75
CA LEU A 230 -5.33 -0.42 3.47
C LEU A 230 -5.12 -0.64 1.97
N ALA A 231 -6.12 -0.33 1.15
CA ALA A 231 -6.00 -0.29 -0.31
C ALA A 231 -5.76 1.15 -0.79
N LYS A 232 -4.60 1.41 -1.38
CA LYS A 232 -4.28 2.72 -1.94
C LYS A 232 -4.35 2.71 -3.45
N ASP A 233 -5.28 3.47 -4.01
CA ASP A 233 -5.25 3.83 -5.42
C ASP A 233 -4.40 5.11 -5.56
N VAL A 234 -3.23 4.98 -6.17
CA VAL A 234 -2.33 6.12 -6.45
C VAL A 234 -2.78 6.86 -7.72
N GLY A 235 -3.74 6.30 -8.46
CA GLY A 235 -4.32 6.89 -9.67
C GLY A 235 -3.55 6.54 -10.94
N SER A 236 -3.72 7.39 -11.97
CA SER A 236 -3.07 7.23 -13.26
C SER A 236 -1.88 8.18 -13.38
N THR A 237 -0.76 7.65 -13.89
CA THR A 237 0.39 8.46 -14.30
C THR A 237 0.48 8.49 -15.81
N GLU A 238 0.35 9.68 -16.37
CA GLU A 238 0.39 9.96 -17.80
C GLU A 238 1.84 10.22 -18.26
N ASN A 239 2.24 9.69 -19.42
CA ASN A 239 3.50 10.10 -20.06
C ASN A 239 3.24 10.88 -21.33
N GLU A 240 4.13 11.84 -21.57
CA GLU A 240 4.20 12.55 -22.84
C GLU A 240 4.94 11.71 -23.88
N ILE A 241 4.48 11.78 -25.14
CA ILE A 241 5.10 11.11 -26.28
C ILE A 241 6.49 11.70 -26.51
N SER A 242 7.49 10.85 -26.69
CA SER A 242 8.84 11.26 -27.05
C SER A 242 8.92 11.52 -28.56
N ILE A 243 9.02 12.78 -28.95
CA ILE A 243 9.29 13.17 -30.34
C ILE A 243 10.80 13.19 -30.59
N THR A 244 11.37 12.06 -31.04
CA THR A 244 12.82 11.93 -31.32
C THR A 244 13.31 12.80 -32.50
N SER A 245 12.40 13.46 -33.21
CA SER A 245 12.69 14.64 -34.03
C SER A 245 11.38 15.33 -34.38
N LEU A 246 11.34 16.66 -34.26
CA LEU A 246 10.36 17.47 -34.98
C LEU A 246 10.54 17.20 -36.49
N PRO A 247 9.49 17.22 -37.35
CA PRO A 247 9.75 17.39 -38.77
C PRO A 247 10.58 18.67 -38.91
N MET A 248 11.74 18.59 -39.57
CA MET A 248 12.44 19.79 -40.00
C MET A 248 11.52 20.52 -41.00
N THR A 249 10.64 21.38 -40.53
CA THR A 249 10.03 22.39 -41.39
C THR A 249 11.02 23.53 -41.52
N GLY A 250 12.02 23.32 -42.38
CA GLY A 250 13.07 24.31 -42.61
C GLY A 250 14.20 23.74 -43.46
N GLY A 251 13.96 23.61 -44.76
CA GLY A 251 15.05 23.43 -45.73
C GLY A 251 16.08 24.55 -45.59
N GLU A 252 17.34 24.25 -45.90
CA GLU A 252 18.48 25.16 -45.77
C GLU A 252 18.27 26.48 -46.53
N TRP A 253 17.78 27.50 -45.83
CA TRP A 253 17.73 28.87 -46.34
C TRP A 253 19.10 29.51 -46.17
N THR A 254 19.97 29.32 -47.15
CA THR A 254 21.13 30.22 -47.25
C THR A 254 20.63 31.64 -47.62
N PRO A 255 21.12 32.72 -46.97
CA PRO A 255 20.68 34.10 -47.21
C PRO A 255 20.76 34.54 -48.70
N ARG A 256 21.59 33.86 -49.48
CA ARG A 256 21.79 34.10 -50.91
C ARG A 256 20.58 33.74 -51.77
N ASN A 257 19.75 32.77 -51.38
CA ASN A 257 18.57 32.36 -52.16
C ASN A 257 17.33 33.21 -51.85
N VAL A 258 17.19 33.71 -50.62
CA VAL A 258 16.10 34.63 -50.22
C VAL A 258 16.23 35.98 -50.94
N ALA A 259 17.46 36.48 -51.09
CA ALA A 259 17.72 37.74 -51.78
C ALA A 259 17.35 37.71 -53.29
N LEU A 260 17.52 36.56 -53.96
CA LEU A 260 17.24 36.44 -55.40
C LEU A 260 15.74 36.42 -55.73
N ILE A 261 14.92 35.83 -54.86
CA ILE A 261 13.45 35.80 -55.04
C ILE A 261 12.85 37.17 -54.71
N GLY A 262 13.37 37.87 -53.70
CA GLY A 262 12.92 39.22 -53.35
C GLY A 262 13.18 40.27 -54.44
N ILE A 263 14.36 40.22 -55.09
CA ILE A 263 14.74 41.18 -56.13
C ILE A 263 13.96 40.96 -57.43
N SER A 264 13.70 39.69 -57.81
CA SER A 264 12.93 39.38 -59.02
C SER A 264 11.46 39.78 -58.93
N ALA A 265 10.83 39.65 -57.74
CA ALA A 265 9.48 40.15 -57.50
C ALA A 265 9.37 41.68 -57.58
N LEU A 266 10.36 42.41 -57.06
CA LEU A 266 10.36 43.88 -57.10
C LEU A 266 10.58 44.44 -58.51
N VAL A 267 11.41 43.81 -59.34
CA VAL A 267 11.64 44.25 -60.73
C VAL A 267 10.38 44.04 -61.59
N LEU A 268 9.65 42.93 -61.42
CA LEU A 268 8.40 42.70 -62.15
C LEU A 268 7.30 43.70 -61.76
N ALA A 269 7.21 44.07 -60.47
CA ALA A 269 6.25 45.08 -60.01
C ALA A 269 6.55 46.49 -60.57
N ALA A 270 7.82 46.87 -60.66
CA ALA A 270 8.22 48.17 -61.22
C ALA A 270 7.95 48.27 -62.73
N VAL A 271 8.23 47.21 -63.50
CA VAL A 271 7.95 47.15 -64.95
C VAL A 271 6.46 47.20 -65.23
N SER A 272 5.65 46.42 -64.49
CA SER A 272 4.19 46.42 -64.64
C SER A 272 3.56 47.77 -64.26
N TYR A 273 4.01 48.40 -63.18
CA TYR A 273 3.58 49.76 -62.82
C TYR A 273 3.96 50.81 -63.89
N GLY A 274 5.16 50.72 -64.46
CA GLY A 274 5.62 51.61 -65.54
C GLY A 274 4.77 51.51 -66.80
N ILE A 275 4.42 50.30 -67.23
CA ILE A 275 3.58 50.05 -68.42
C ILE A 275 2.15 50.59 -68.21
N VAL A 276 1.55 50.35 -67.03
CA VAL A 276 0.20 50.84 -66.69
C VAL A 276 0.16 52.37 -66.63
N LYS A 277 1.17 53.01 -66.04
CA LYS A 277 1.25 54.48 -65.95
C LYS A 277 1.41 55.14 -67.31
N ARG A 278 2.16 54.53 -68.25
CA ARG A 278 2.36 55.06 -69.61
C ARG A 278 1.09 55.00 -70.46
N ARG A 279 0.26 53.96 -70.30
CA ARG A 279 -1.05 53.85 -70.99
C ARG A 279 -2.11 54.84 -70.52
N ARG A 280 -1.99 55.40 -69.31
CA ARG A 280 -2.93 56.41 -68.78
C ARG A 280 -2.57 57.85 -69.16
N ARG A 281 -1.44 58.08 -69.84
CA ARG A 281 -0.93 59.41 -70.22
C ARG A 281 -0.78 59.61 -71.74
N GLY A 282 -1.24 58.66 -72.54
CA GLY A 282 -1.31 58.76 -74.00
C GLY A 282 -2.75 58.92 -74.45
#